data_AF-A0A133V173-F1
#
_entry.id   AF-A0A133V173-F1
#
_cell.length_a   1.000
_cell.length_b   1.000
_cell.length_c   1.000
_cell.angle_alpha   90.00
_cell.angle_beta   90.00
_cell.angle_gamma   90.00
#
_symmetry.space_group_name_H-M   'P 1'
#
loop_
_entity.id
_entity.type
_entity.pdbx_description
1 polymer ?
#
loop_
_entity_poly.entity_id
_entity_poly.type
_entity_poly.pdbx_seq_one_letter_code
_entity_poly.pdbx_strand_id
1 'polypeptide(L)'
;MDFFLSHEAPLGFADLDWRTGGEHYGIDVVRELLDALKPRFFLTGHIHSQQVEFCGETWAINVGYGVEGEFVIIDLDVERIELYEEGHRRLETVDLSELTGSLRSK
;
A
#
# COMPACT_ATOMS: atom_id res chain seq x y z
N MET A 1 8.22 -6.01 12.84
CA MET A 1 8.06 -6.89 11.66
C MET A 1 8.16 -6.00 10.44
N ASP A 2 9.01 -6.31 9.49
CA ASP A 2 9.22 -5.41 8.34
C ASP A 2 8.10 -5.52 7.31
N PHE A 3 7.77 -6.75 6.90
CA PHE A 3 6.76 -7.02 5.89
C PHE A 3 5.67 -7.94 6.43
N PHE A 4 4.42 -7.60 6.14
CA PHE A 4 3.26 -8.47 6.27
C PHE A 4 2.59 -8.60 4.90
N LEU A 5 2.30 -9.82 4.47
CA LEU A 5 1.61 -10.09 3.20
C LEU A 5 0.25 -10.72 3.50
N SER A 6 -0.79 -10.20 2.87
CA SER A 6 -2.14 -10.74 2.84
C SER A 6 -2.66 -10.72 1.40
N HIS A 7 -3.62 -11.57 1.09
CA HIS A 7 -4.39 -11.39 -0.15
C HIS A 7 -5.42 -10.27 0.01
N GLU A 8 -6.11 -10.26 1.16
CA GLU A 8 -7.16 -9.32 1.52
C GLU A 8 -6.59 -8.01 2.07
N ALA A 9 -7.26 -6.89 1.74
CA ALA A 9 -6.86 -5.56 2.17
C ALA A 9 -7.42 -5.22 3.56
N PRO A 10 -6.71 -4.41 4.37
CA PRO A 10 -7.26 -3.85 5.60
C PRO A 10 -8.35 -2.83 5.27
N LEU A 11 -9.52 -2.93 5.93
CA LEU A 11 -10.58 -1.95 5.72
C LEU A 11 -10.11 -0.50 5.99
N GLY A 12 -10.37 0.35 5.00
CA GLY A 12 -10.08 1.79 5.02
C GLY A 12 -8.64 2.18 4.68
N PHE A 13 -7.80 1.24 4.22
CA PHE A 13 -6.44 1.53 3.75
C PHE A 13 -6.05 0.67 2.54
N ALA A 14 -5.68 1.30 1.44
CA ALA A 14 -5.29 0.64 0.19
C ALA A 14 -6.34 -0.36 -0.30
N ASP A 15 -7.61 -0.06 -0.06
CA ASP A 15 -8.74 -0.95 -0.25
C ASP A 15 -9.88 -0.33 -1.07
N LEU A 16 -9.64 0.81 -1.72
CA LEU A 16 -10.59 1.39 -2.65
C LEU A 16 -10.56 0.65 -3.98
N ASP A 17 -11.72 0.33 -4.54
CA ASP A 17 -11.83 -0.15 -5.93
C ASP A 17 -12.41 0.95 -6.82
N TRP A 18 -11.55 1.70 -7.50
CA TRP A 18 -12.01 2.72 -8.45
C TRP A 18 -12.64 2.14 -9.70
N ARG A 19 -12.47 0.83 -10.00
CA ARG A 19 -13.11 0.17 -11.13
C ARG A 19 -14.59 -0.10 -10.86
N THR A 20 -14.99 -0.15 -9.59
CA THR A 20 -16.39 -0.34 -9.17
C THR A 20 -17.04 0.92 -8.60
N GLY A 21 -16.36 2.08 -8.66
CA GLY A 21 -16.91 3.37 -8.25
C GLY A 21 -16.25 4.00 -7.02
N GLY A 22 -15.12 3.46 -6.56
CA GLY A 22 -14.36 3.99 -5.42
C GLY A 22 -14.92 3.58 -4.08
N GLU A 23 -15.49 2.38 -3.98
CA GLU A 23 -15.94 1.82 -2.70
C GLU A 23 -14.80 1.08 -1.99
N HIS A 24 -14.88 0.98 -0.67
CA HIS A 24 -13.95 0.22 0.15
C HIS A 24 -14.33 -1.27 0.18
N TYR A 25 -13.38 -2.14 -0.12
CA TYR A 25 -13.55 -3.60 -0.14
C TYR A 25 -12.64 -4.32 0.85
N GLY A 26 -11.90 -3.60 1.69
CA GLY A 26 -11.09 -4.21 2.74
C GLY A 26 -11.97 -4.85 3.80
N ILE A 27 -11.37 -5.69 4.64
CA ILE A 27 -12.10 -6.46 5.65
C ILE A 27 -11.64 -6.12 7.07
N ASP A 28 -12.61 -6.12 8.01
CA ASP A 28 -12.39 -5.72 9.41
C ASP A 28 -11.30 -6.54 10.10
N VAL A 29 -11.30 -7.86 9.93
CA VAL A 29 -10.31 -8.73 10.57
C VAL A 29 -8.88 -8.43 10.12
N VAL A 30 -8.69 -8.02 8.86
CA VAL A 30 -7.36 -7.64 8.35
C VAL A 30 -6.97 -6.27 8.89
N ARG A 31 -7.94 -5.37 9.07
CA ARG A 31 -7.71 -4.10 9.75
C ARG A 31 -7.27 -4.30 11.20
N GLU A 32 -7.92 -5.19 11.94
CA GLU A 32 -7.51 -5.56 13.30
C GLU A 32 -6.08 -6.11 13.35
N LEU A 33 -5.69 -6.94 12.36
CA LEU A 33 -4.32 -7.45 12.23
C LEU A 33 -3.32 -6.33 11.94
N LEU A 34 -3.65 -5.40 11.04
CA LEU A 34 -2.80 -4.24 10.75
C LEU A 34 -2.57 -3.41 12.01
N ASP A 35 -3.63 -3.08 12.74
CA ASP A 35 -3.57 -2.25 13.94
C ASP A 35 -2.81 -2.92 15.10
N ALA A 36 -2.91 -4.25 15.21
CA ALA A 36 -2.22 -5.03 16.24
C ALA A 36 -0.73 -5.25 15.94
N LEU A 37 -0.40 -5.54 14.68
CA LEU A 37 0.95 -5.96 14.28
C LEU A 37 1.84 -4.80 13.86
N LYS A 38 1.26 -3.72 13.31
CA LYS A 38 1.94 -2.50 12.85
C LYS A 38 3.24 -2.79 12.08
N PRO A 39 3.19 -3.60 11.00
CA PRO A 39 4.38 -3.84 10.20
C PRO A 39 4.87 -2.55 9.54
N ARG A 40 6.15 -2.47 9.16
CA ARG A 40 6.63 -1.32 8.36
C ARG A 40 5.92 -1.25 7.01
N PHE A 41 5.66 -2.40 6.40
CA PHE A 41 4.94 -2.55 5.13
C PHE A 41 3.87 -3.63 5.24
N PHE A 42 2.66 -3.32 4.83
CA PHE A 42 1.54 -4.25 4.67
C PHE A 42 1.18 -4.35 3.19
N LEU A 43 1.44 -5.50 2.57
CA LEU A 43 1.14 -5.72 1.16
C LEU A 43 -0.13 -6.54 0.99
N THR A 44 -0.99 -6.07 0.09
CA THR A 44 -2.24 -6.71 -0.29
C THR A 44 -2.39 -6.81 -1.80
N GLY A 45 -3.31 -7.67 -2.24
CA GLY A 45 -3.86 -7.68 -3.59
C GLY A 45 -5.38 -7.68 -3.50
N HIS A 46 -6.01 -8.63 -4.21
CA HIS A 46 -7.46 -8.87 -4.31
C HIS A 46 -8.22 -7.75 -5.05
N ILE A 47 -8.07 -6.52 -4.59
CA ILE A 47 -8.68 -5.34 -5.19
C ILE A 47 -7.78 -4.87 -6.32
N HIS A 48 -8.31 -4.82 -7.54
CA HIS A 48 -7.57 -4.58 -8.78
C HIS A 48 -7.18 -3.11 -8.99
N SER A 49 -6.76 -2.43 -7.92
CA SER A 49 -6.54 -0.99 -7.87
C SER A 49 -5.28 -0.68 -7.04
N GLN A 50 -4.17 -0.34 -7.71
CA GLN A 50 -2.89 0.01 -7.07
C GLN A 50 -2.97 1.19 -6.09
N GLN A 51 -2.57 1.00 -4.84
CA GLN A 51 -2.66 2.05 -3.84
C GLN A 51 -1.46 2.00 -2.91
N VAL A 52 -1.00 3.18 -2.49
CA VAL A 52 -0.05 3.33 -1.39
C VAL A 52 -0.65 4.33 -0.41
N GLU A 53 -0.83 3.88 0.82
CA GLU A 53 -1.35 4.70 1.89
C GLU A 53 -0.52 4.54 3.15
N PHE A 54 -0.44 5.60 3.95
CA PHE A 54 0.26 5.58 5.22
C PHE A 54 -0.73 5.50 6.37
N CYS A 55 -0.75 4.35 7.06
CA CYS A 55 -1.54 4.11 8.25
C CYS A 55 -0.66 4.18 9.50
N GLY A 56 -0.50 5.38 10.05
CA GLY A 56 0.20 5.63 11.32
C GLY A 56 1.71 5.39 11.24
N GLU A 57 2.13 4.12 11.21
CA GLU A 57 3.52 3.66 11.10
C GLU A 57 3.71 2.61 9.99
N THR A 58 2.61 2.20 9.36
CA THR A 58 2.58 1.16 8.33
C THR A 58 2.30 1.77 6.97
N TRP A 59 3.12 1.41 5.98
CA TRP A 59 2.79 1.60 4.57
C TRP A 59 1.87 0.47 4.10
N ALA A 60 0.58 0.76 3.92
CA ALA A 60 -0.39 -0.15 3.32
C ALA A 60 -0.31 -0.02 1.79
N ILE A 61 -0.05 -1.14 1.11
CA ILE A 61 0.26 -1.18 -0.31
C ILE A 61 -0.61 -2.24 -0.98
N ASN A 62 -1.49 -1.81 -1.87
CA ASN A 62 -2.15 -2.69 -2.81
C ASN A 62 -1.37 -2.73 -4.12
N VAL A 63 -0.91 -3.91 -4.50
CA VAL A 63 -0.04 -4.07 -5.69
C VAL A 63 -0.80 -3.96 -7.01
N GLY A 64 -2.13 -3.94 -6.97
CA GLY A 64 -3.01 -3.84 -8.13
C GLY A 64 -3.20 -5.15 -8.88
N TYR A 65 -3.45 -5.04 -10.18
CA TYR A 65 -3.86 -6.14 -11.04
C TYR A 65 -2.74 -6.55 -12.00
N GLY A 66 -1.97 -7.56 -11.58
CA GLY A 66 -0.83 -8.07 -12.36
C GLY A 66 -1.19 -8.58 -13.77
N VAL A 67 -2.47 -8.87 -14.06
CA VAL A 67 -2.93 -9.21 -15.41
C VAL A 67 -2.80 -8.02 -16.38
N GLU A 68 -2.92 -6.79 -15.87
CA GLU A 68 -2.69 -5.55 -16.62
C GLU A 68 -1.23 -5.06 -16.49
N GLY A 69 -0.32 -5.92 -16.04
CA GLY A 69 1.10 -5.58 -15.92
C GLY A 69 1.41 -4.57 -14.81
N GLU A 70 0.49 -4.39 -13.86
CA GLU A 70 0.69 -3.54 -12.69
C GLU A 70 1.64 -4.21 -11.68
N PHE A 71 2.61 -3.45 -11.16
CA PHE A 71 3.53 -3.89 -10.12
C PHE A 71 4.04 -2.73 -9.25
N VAL A 72 4.62 -3.08 -8.10
CA VAL A 72 5.22 -2.13 -7.14
C VAL A 72 6.67 -2.50 -6.89
N ILE A 73 7.54 -1.49 -6.84
CA ILE A 73 8.93 -1.62 -6.39
C ILE A 73 9.05 -0.93 -5.03
N ILE A 74 9.56 -1.67 -4.04
CA ILE A 74 9.96 -1.12 -2.74
C ILE A 74 11.48 -1.22 -2.67
N ASP A 75 12.16 -0.08 -2.73
CA ASP A 75 13.62 0.00 -2.63
C ASP A 75 13.99 0.53 -1.24
N LEU A 76 14.60 -0.35 -0.44
CA LEU A 76 14.97 -0.05 0.95
C LEU A 76 16.30 0.69 1.07
N ASP A 77 17.15 0.67 0.03
CA ASP A 77 18.44 1.34 0.03
C ASP A 77 18.27 2.83 -0.32
N VAL A 78 17.40 3.13 -1.27
CA VAL A 78 17.03 4.51 -1.65
C VAL A 78 15.80 5.03 -0.91
N GLU A 79 15.19 4.20 -0.07
CA GLU A 79 14.01 4.49 0.75
C GLU A 79 12.79 4.98 -0.05
N ARG A 80 12.36 4.20 -1.06
CA ARG A 80 11.23 4.56 -1.95
C ARG A 80 10.23 3.43 -2.18
N ILE A 81 8.99 3.83 -2.45
CA ILE A 81 7.95 2.98 -3.04
C ILE A 81 7.57 3.58 -4.39
N GLU A 82 7.53 2.76 -5.44
CA GLU A 82 7.18 3.19 -6.79
C GLU A 82 6.13 2.25 -7.40
N LEU A 83 5.06 2.84 -7.94
CA LEU A 83 3.97 2.11 -8.62
C LEU A 83 4.18 2.17 -10.12
N TYR A 84 3.96 1.05 -10.78
CA TYR A 84 4.13 0.88 -12.21
C TYR A 84 2.95 0.15 -12.83
N GLU A 85 2.64 0.50 -14.07
CA GLU A 85 1.71 -0.24 -14.94
C GLU A 85 2.43 -0.89 -16.13
N GLU A 86 1.64 -1.48 -17.05
CA GLU A 86 2.11 -2.04 -18.32
C GLU A 86 3.12 -1.14 -19.03
N GLY A 87 4.17 -1.75 -19.59
CA GLY A 87 5.24 -1.02 -20.28
C GLY A 87 6.21 -0.30 -19.33
N HIS A 88 6.17 -0.60 -18.04
CA HIS A 88 7.01 0.00 -17.00
C HIS A 88 6.81 1.52 -16.87
N ARG A 89 5.60 2.01 -17.17
CA ARG A 89 5.26 3.41 -16.91
C ARG A 89 5.07 3.60 -15.41
N ARG A 90 5.87 4.48 -14.81
CA ARG A 90 5.74 4.84 -13.39
C ARG A 90 4.54 5.76 -13.18
N LEU A 91 3.71 5.42 -12.19
CA LEU A 91 2.51 6.17 -11.81
C LEU A 91 2.79 7.09 -10.62
N GLU A 92 3.44 6.56 -9.60
CA GLU A 92 3.66 7.24 -8.33
C GLU A 92 5.04 6.92 -7.76
N THR A 93 5.58 7.85 -6.99
CA THR A 93 6.81 7.69 -6.20
C THR A 93 6.56 8.26 -4.82
N VAL A 94 6.86 7.47 -3.80
CA VAL A 94 6.74 7.85 -2.39
C VAL A 94 8.09 7.68 -1.72
N ASP A 95 8.65 8.77 -1.23
CA ASP A 95 9.88 8.77 -0.44
C ASP A 95 9.55 8.44 1.03
N LEU A 96 10.09 7.34 1.57
CA LEU A 96 9.80 6.88 2.94
C LEU A 96 10.30 7.88 3.99
N SER A 97 11.32 8.68 3.66
CA SER A 97 11.91 9.68 4.54
C SER A 97 11.03 10.92 4.74
N GLU A 98 10.20 11.30 3.76
CA GLU A 98 9.46 12.57 3.79
C GLU A 98 8.40 12.64 4.90
N LEU A 99 7.85 11.50 5.31
CA LEU A 99 6.82 11.44 6.37
C LEU A 99 7.38 11.33 7.79
N THR A 100 8.64 10.91 7.96
CA THR A 100 9.31 10.95 9.26
C THR A 100 9.65 12.39 9.71
N GLY A 101 9.76 13.33 8.76
CA GLY A 101 10.03 14.75 9.03
C GLY A 101 8.80 15.54 9.53
N SER A 102 7.61 15.19 9.06
CA SER A 102 6.35 15.88 9.43
C SER A 102 5.91 15.59 10.87
N LEU A 103 6.26 14.41 11.40
CA LEU A 103 5.93 13.99 12.77
C LEU A 103 6.94 14.47 13.84
N ARG A 104 8.10 15.04 13.44
CA ARG A 104 9.09 15.60 14.38
C ARG A 104 8.94 17.09 14.67
N SER A 105 7.93 17.75 14.09
CA SER A 105 7.72 19.20 14.20
C SER A 105 6.35 19.59 14.79
N LYS A 106 5.73 18.72 15.59
CA LYS A 106 4.62 19.08 16.48
C LYS A 106 4.90 18.68 17.92
#